data_AF-H3DD30-F1
#
_entry.id   AF-H3DD30-F1
#
_cell.length_a   1.000
_cell.length_b   1.000
_cell.length_c   1.000
_cell.angle_alpha   90.00
_cell.angle_beta   90.00
_cell.angle_gamma   90.00
#
_symmetry.space_group_name_H-M   'P 1'
#
loop_
_entity.id
_entity.type
_entity.pdbx_description
1 polymer ?
#
loop_
_entity_poly.entity_id
_entity_poly.type
_entity_poly.pdbx_seq_one_letter_code
_entity_poly.pdbx_strand_id
1 'polypeptide(L)'
;MGAKQLDTEAADILNELQVKLSTYLDNFSTHCRSFFVHFSSSSPSFQARINGCMRQMAEILTFLCQVTFMLPARFQILKNRHLRRSKFGVFPSFLSIFADICEKTVLKRILKDLWKIVLSSLEKTIVLPQSNDSLGAQLLTAAKGLSNLKVTQTSLQMNIGGGEAKTLTPKQCIIMDAGLESIKQYFHAGGNGLKKAFVEKSPELASLRYALSLYSQSTDALIKTFVTTQHSQVHDGMGIRITGSEKIRPDRGSGIEKPIGEAVLQIDTMVAKERKVNVRVIAVNDMKWQTSGMFRPFVELCLIGPFLADKKRKFTTKSKNNSWSAKFNEAFQFVLGKESPDCYELQVTVKDYCFGRADRVVGVAVVQLRDVADRKSCMCWCPLGPRVHTDETGMTVMRILSQRPADEVAKEFVRLKSEIRPAEEGR
;
A
#
# COMPACT_ATOMS: atom_id res chain seq x y z
N MET A 1 -26.49 -45.66 5.78
CA MET A 1 -27.44 -45.70 6.91
C MET A 1 -28.76 -45.01 6.55
N GLY A 2 -29.54 -45.50 5.58
CA GLY A 2 -30.89 -44.96 5.28
C GLY A 2 -30.99 -43.51 4.74
N ALA A 3 -29.95 -42.68 4.83
CA ALA A 3 -29.88 -41.29 4.39
C ALA A 3 -31.06 -40.43 4.88
N LYS A 4 -32.16 -40.39 4.13
CA LYS A 4 -33.39 -39.63 4.46
C LYS A 4 -34.36 -40.38 5.40
N GLN A 5 -34.13 -41.67 5.64
CA GLN A 5 -34.92 -42.50 6.57
C GLN A 5 -34.19 -42.75 7.91
N LEU A 6 -33.11 -42.01 8.15
CA LEU A 6 -32.36 -42.10 9.40
C LEU A 6 -33.08 -41.31 10.50
N ASP A 7 -33.07 -41.85 11.71
CA ASP A 7 -33.59 -41.16 12.89
C ASP A 7 -32.94 -39.78 13.07
N THR A 8 -33.73 -38.78 13.45
CA THR A 8 -33.34 -37.36 13.46
C THR A 8 -32.17 -37.08 14.39
N GLU A 9 -32.10 -37.75 15.54
CA GLU A 9 -31.02 -37.55 16.51
C GLU A 9 -29.69 -38.10 15.99
N ALA A 10 -29.73 -39.27 15.33
CA ALA A 10 -28.56 -39.84 14.66
C ALA A 10 -28.12 -39.00 13.44
N ALA A 11 -29.07 -38.42 12.69
CA ALA A 11 -28.77 -37.54 11.56
C ALA A 11 -28.08 -36.24 12.01
N ASP A 12 -28.52 -35.64 13.12
CA ASP A 12 -27.94 -34.42 13.67
C ASP A 12 -26.52 -34.65 14.19
N ILE A 13 -26.27 -35.76 14.90
CA ILE A 13 -24.92 -36.14 15.34
C ILE A 13 -23.98 -36.33 14.14
N LEU A 14 -24.45 -36.95 13.06
CA LEU A 14 -23.64 -37.17 11.85
C LEU A 14 -23.40 -35.87 11.07
N ASN A 15 -24.39 -34.97 11.01
CA ASN A 15 -24.23 -33.65 10.40
C ASN A 15 -23.24 -32.80 11.20
N GLU A 16 -23.32 -32.81 12.53
CA GLU A 16 -22.38 -32.10 13.39
C GLU A 16 -20.96 -32.69 13.26
N LEU A 17 -20.84 -34.02 13.17
CA LEU A 17 -19.58 -34.69 12.89
C LEU A 17 -19.05 -34.33 11.50
N GLN A 18 -19.90 -34.22 10.48
CA GLN A 18 -19.51 -33.82 9.13
C GLN A 18 -19.03 -32.35 9.09
N VAL A 19 -19.69 -31.46 9.83
CA VAL A 19 -19.25 -30.06 9.99
C VAL A 19 -17.93 -30.00 10.73
N LYS A 20 -17.77 -30.76 11.83
CA LYS A 20 -16.50 -30.87 12.56
C LYS A 20 -15.39 -31.41 11.67
N LEU A 21 -15.60 -32.50 10.93
CA LEU A 21 -14.63 -33.08 10.00
C LEU A 21 -14.30 -32.13 8.84
N SER A 22 -15.27 -31.41 8.30
CA SER A 22 -15.01 -30.39 7.28
C SER A 22 -14.18 -29.24 7.84
N THR A 23 -14.49 -28.81 9.07
CA THR A 23 -13.74 -27.77 9.80
C THR A 23 -12.34 -28.27 10.14
N TYR A 24 -12.16 -29.54 10.53
CA TYR A 24 -10.86 -30.16 10.72
C TYR A 24 -10.08 -30.26 9.41
N LEU A 25 -10.73 -30.54 8.27
CA LEU A 25 -10.09 -30.53 6.96
C LEU A 25 -9.75 -29.12 6.45
N ASP A 26 -10.54 -28.09 6.79
CA ASP A 26 -10.27 -26.69 6.46
C ASP A 26 -9.16 -26.14 7.36
N ASN A 27 -9.21 -26.51 8.64
CA ASN A 27 -8.15 -26.29 9.59
C ASN A 27 -6.91 -27.08 9.21
N PHE A 28 -6.99 -28.28 8.63
CA PHE A 28 -5.87 -29.07 8.10
C PHE A 28 -5.37 -28.52 6.76
N SER A 29 -6.19 -27.87 5.93
CA SER A 29 -5.70 -27.08 4.76
C SER A 29 -4.92 -25.85 5.24
N THR A 30 -5.44 -25.19 6.28
CA THR A 30 -4.79 -24.07 6.96
C THR A 30 -3.57 -24.51 7.76
N HIS A 31 -3.60 -25.70 8.40
CA HIS A 31 -2.50 -26.33 9.12
C HIS A 31 -1.54 -26.98 8.14
N CYS A 32 -1.92 -27.35 6.92
CA CYS A 32 -1.02 -27.73 5.85
C CYS A 32 -0.05 -26.58 5.57
N ARG A 33 -0.42 -25.32 5.81
CA ARG A 33 0.54 -24.20 5.81
C ARG A 33 1.69 -24.36 6.82
N SER A 34 1.40 -24.91 8.00
CA SER A 34 2.38 -25.16 9.09
C SER A 34 2.99 -26.57 9.02
N PHE A 35 2.21 -27.57 8.67
CA PHE A 35 2.53 -28.99 8.49
C PHE A 35 3.28 -29.24 7.16
N PHE A 36 3.14 -28.41 6.12
CA PHE A 36 4.07 -28.40 4.97
C PHE A 36 5.47 -27.94 5.37
N VAL A 37 5.59 -27.15 6.44
CA VAL A 37 6.88 -26.74 7.03
C VAL A 37 7.35 -27.79 8.05
N HIS A 38 6.47 -28.29 8.92
CA HIS A 38 6.79 -29.18 10.06
C HIS A 38 6.80 -30.69 9.74
N PHE A 39 6.00 -31.18 8.79
CA PHE A 39 5.98 -32.59 8.34
C PHE A 39 6.99 -32.86 7.20
N SER A 40 7.79 -31.85 6.84
CA SER A 40 9.02 -32.01 6.05
C SER A 40 10.09 -32.81 6.80
N SER A 41 9.89 -33.05 8.11
CA SER A 41 10.83 -33.67 9.04
C SER A 41 10.60 -35.18 9.27
N SER A 42 9.49 -35.77 8.80
CA SER A 42 9.05 -37.12 9.22
C SER A 42 8.91 -38.18 8.11
N SER A 43 9.13 -37.86 6.82
CA SER A 43 9.13 -38.86 5.74
C SER A 43 10.04 -38.50 4.53
N PRO A 44 11.19 -39.18 4.33
CA PRO A 44 12.22 -38.77 3.36
C PRO A 44 11.81 -38.83 1.87
N SER A 45 10.94 -39.76 1.48
CA SER A 45 10.54 -39.98 0.08
C SER A 45 9.52 -38.95 -0.43
N PHE A 46 8.64 -38.49 0.46
CA PHE A 46 7.64 -37.45 0.16
C PHE A 46 8.25 -36.03 0.25
N GLN A 47 9.22 -35.85 1.15
CA GLN A 47 10.01 -34.62 1.31
C GLN A 47 10.76 -34.22 0.02
N ALA A 48 11.40 -35.17 -0.67
CA ALA A 48 12.16 -34.86 -1.89
C ALA A 48 11.27 -34.37 -3.04
N ARG A 49 10.07 -34.97 -3.19
CA ARG A 49 9.09 -34.57 -4.21
C ARG A 49 8.45 -33.22 -3.90
N ILE A 50 8.09 -32.95 -2.64
CA ILE A 50 7.53 -31.66 -2.23
C ILE A 50 8.57 -30.54 -2.26
N ASN A 51 9.81 -30.78 -1.83
CA ASN A 51 10.89 -29.79 -1.94
C ASN A 51 11.26 -29.47 -3.40
N GLY A 52 11.25 -30.47 -4.28
CA GLY A 52 11.36 -30.25 -5.73
C GLY A 52 10.20 -29.44 -6.29
N CYS A 53 8.98 -29.73 -5.85
CA CYS A 53 7.76 -29.01 -6.19
C CYS A 53 7.75 -27.55 -5.68
N MET A 54 8.25 -27.29 -4.47
CA MET A 54 8.36 -25.95 -3.89
C MET A 54 9.50 -25.13 -4.52
N ARG A 55 10.62 -25.76 -4.90
CA ARG A 55 11.64 -25.12 -5.75
C ARG A 55 11.08 -24.75 -7.11
N GLN A 56 10.33 -25.64 -7.75
CA GLN A 56 9.63 -25.36 -9.01
C GLN A 56 8.56 -24.27 -8.84
N MET A 57 7.85 -24.22 -7.72
CA MET A 57 6.89 -23.16 -7.40
C MET A 57 7.58 -21.79 -7.24
N ALA A 58 8.73 -21.75 -6.56
CA ALA A 58 9.56 -20.56 -6.43
C ALA A 58 10.18 -20.14 -7.77
N GLU A 59 10.60 -21.10 -8.60
CA GLU A 59 11.08 -20.87 -9.97
C GLU A 59 9.96 -20.37 -10.89
N ILE A 60 8.72 -20.83 -10.75
CA ILE A 60 7.57 -20.36 -11.53
C ILE A 60 7.10 -18.99 -11.05
N LEU A 61 7.08 -18.71 -9.75
CA LEU A 61 6.86 -17.36 -9.22
C LEU A 61 7.96 -16.41 -9.71
N THR A 62 9.21 -16.85 -9.67
CA THR A 62 10.36 -16.09 -10.21
C THR A 62 10.29 -15.95 -11.73
N PHE A 63 9.80 -16.95 -12.46
CA PHE A 63 9.62 -16.94 -13.91
C PHE A 63 8.44 -16.05 -14.32
N LEU A 64 7.31 -16.10 -13.61
CA LEU A 64 6.18 -15.19 -13.80
C LEU A 64 6.61 -13.75 -13.50
N CYS A 65 7.40 -13.53 -12.45
CA CYS A 65 8.05 -12.25 -12.18
C CYS A 65 9.02 -11.84 -13.31
N GLN A 66 9.88 -12.74 -13.81
CA GLN A 66 10.83 -12.49 -14.90
C GLN A 66 10.13 -12.21 -16.24
N VAL A 67 9.10 -12.98 -16.59
CA VAL A 67 8.31 -12.80 -17.82
C VAL A 67 7.57 -11.46 -17.78
N THR A 68 7.12 -11.02 -16.60
CA THR A 68 6.48 -9.71 -16.42
C THR A 68 7.49 -8.54 -16.52
N PHE A 69 8.77 -8.80 -16.22
CA PHE A 69 9.86 -7.80 -16.26
C PHE A 69 10.70 -7.78 -17.55
N MET A 70 10.51 -8.74 -18.47
CA MET A 70 11.31 -8.85 -19.68
C MET A 70 10.80 -7.91 -20.78
N LEU A 71 11.72 -7.10 -21.31
CA LEU A 71 11.56 -6.14 -22.40
C LEU A 71 10.56 -6.58 -23.50
N PRO A 72 9.82 -5.61 -24.11
CA PRO A 72 8.74 -5.87 -25.07
C PRO A 72 9.14 -6.77 -26.26
N ALA A 73 10.43 -6.86 -26.59
CA ALA A 73 10.96 -7.68 -27.68
C ALA A 73 10.74 -9.19 -27.52
N ARG A 74 10.64 -9.73 -26.29
CA ARG A 74 10.37 -11.17 -26.08
C ARG A 74 8.89 -11.49 -25.89
N PHE A 75 8.02 -10.49 -25.79
CA PHE A 75 6.56 -10.69 -25.76
C PHE A 75 5.98 -11.08 -27.12
N GLN A 76 6.63 -10.72 -28.24
CA GLN A 76 6.29 -11.27 -29.55
C GLN A 76 6.47 -12.80 -29.60
N ILE A 77 7.30 -13.37 -28.74
CA ILE A 77 7.55 -14.82 -28.68
C ILE A 77 6.38 -15.56 -28.00
N LEU A 78 5.57 -14.89 -27.16
CA LEU A 78 4.35 -15.46 -26.55
C LEU A 78 3.17 -15.57 -27.52
N LYS A 79 3.21 -14.93 -28.69
CA LYS A 79 2.25 -15.19 -29.78
C LYS A 79 2.41 -16.59 -30.38
N ASN A 80 3.58 -17.22 -30.22
CA ASN A 80 3.86 -18.52 -30.83
C ASN A 80 3.30 -19.68 -29.98
N ARG A 81 2.24 -20.31 -30.50
CA ARG A 81 1.50 -21.44 -29.87
C ARG A 81 2.41 -22.58 -29.38
N HIS A 82 3.53 -22.81 -30.07
CA HIS A 82 4.46 -23.92 -29.83
C HIS A 82 5.37 -23.71 -28.62
N LEU A 83 5.79 -22.48 -28.31
CA LEU A 83 6.67 -22.22 -27.15
C LEU A 83 5.89 -22.14 -25.82
N ARG A 84 4.59 -21.83 -25.90
CA ARG A 84 3.61 -21.93 -24.80
C ARG A 84 3.44 -23.36 -24.26
N ARG A 85 3.95 -24.37 -24.95
CA ARG A 85 3.84 -25.78 -24.57
C ARG A 85 5.15 -26.32 -23.97
N SER A 86 6.29 -25.72 -24.33
CA SER A 86 7.63 -26.18 -23.92
C SER A 86 8.15 -25.53 -22.63
N LYS A 87 7.80 -24.26 -22.33
CA LYS A 87 8.28 -23.56 -21.11
C LYS A 87 7.21 -23.23 -20.08
N PHE A 88 5.95 -23.21 -20.51
CA PHE A 88 4.76 -23.25 -19.65
C PHE A 88 4.44 -24.68 -19.19
N GLY A 89 5.31 -25.67 -19.46
CA GLY A 89 5.07 -27.08 -19.12
C GLY A 89 5.14 -27.40 -17.62
N VAL A 90 5.78 -26.54 -16.81
CA VAL A 90 6.07 -26.83 -15.39
C VAL A 90 4.85 -26.61 -14.47
N PHE A 91 4.01 -25.61 -14.75
CA PHE A 91 2.80 -25.33 -13.96
C PHE A 91 1.66 -26.35 -14.21
N PRO A 92 1.36 -26.74 -15.48
CA PRO A 92 0.47 -27.84 -15.80
C PRO A 92 0.97 -29.19 -15.28
N SER A 93 2.29 -29.46 -15.33
CA SER A 93 2.83 -30.71 -14.77
C SER A 93 2.71 -30.77 -13.25
N PHE A 94 2.86 -29.65 -12.55
CA PHE A 94 2.66 -29.56 -11.10
C PHE A 94 1.19 -29.78 -10.71
N LEU A 95 0.25 -29.10 -11.37
CA LEU A 95 -1.19 -29.29 -11.13
C LEU A 95 -1.63 -30.72 -11.49
N SER A 96 -1.01 -31.34 -12.50
CA SER A 96 -1.24 -32.74 -12.87
C SER A 96 -0.77 -33.70 -11.77
N ILE A 97 0.40 -33.49 -11.17
CA ILE A 97 0.92 -34.33 -10.07
C ILE A 97 -0.03 -34.31 -8.87
N PHE A 98 -0.55 -33.14 -8.50
CA PHE A 98 -1.55 -33.05 -7.42
C PHE A 98 -2.89 -33.66 -7.83
N ALA A 99 -3.30 -33.54 -9.09
CA ALA A 99 -4.53 -34.16 -9.59
C ALA A 99 -4.47 -35.69 -9.61
N ASP A 100 -3.28 -36.27 -9.81
CA ASP A 100 -3.07 -37.71 -9.86
C ASP A 100 -2.93 -38.35 -8.46
N ILE A 101 -2.46 -37.59 -7.47
CA ILE A 101 -2.15 -38.10 -6.11
C ILE A 101 -3.23 -37.73 -5.09
N CYS A 102 -3.91 -36.60 -5.24
CA CYS A 102 -4.85 -36.10 -4.25
C CYS A 102 -6.30 -36.45 -4.57
N GLU A 103 -7.07 -36.79 -3.53
CA GLU A 103 -8.52 -36.87 -3.64
C GLU A 103 -9.11 -35.52 -4.11
N LYS A 104 -10.12 -35.56 -4.97
CA LYS A 104 -10.70 -34.38 -5.64
C LYS A 104 -11.13 -33.26 -4.68
N THR A 105 -11.56 -33.61 -3.48
CA THR A 105 -11.97 -32.67 -2.42
C THR A 105 -10.75 -31.96 -1.80
N VAL A 106 -9.69 -32.71 -1.48
CA VAL A 106 -8.40 -32.22 -0.97
C VAL A 106 -7.70 -31.36 -2.01
N LEU A 107 -7.64 -31.82 -3.27
CA LEU A 107 -7.08 -31.06 -4.39
C LEU A 107 -7.74 -29.69 -4.51
N LYS A 108 -9.08 -29.61 -4.45
CA LYS A 108 -9.81 -28.34 -4.53
C LYS A 108 -9.50 -27.39 -3.38
N ARG A 109 -9.25 -27.89 -2.16
CA ARG A 109 -8.87 -27.04 -1.01
C ARG A 109 -7.45 -26.49 -1.21
N ILE A 110 -6.50 -27.35 -1.60
CA ILE A 110 -5.12 -26.94 -1.94
C ILE A 110 -5.11 -25.90 -3.06
N LEU A 111 -5.87 -26.11 -4.14
CA LEU A 111 -5.94 -25.16 -5.25
C LEU A 111 -6.52 -23.81 -4.84
N LYS A 112 -7.50 -23.76 -3.92
CA LYS A 112 -8.05 -22.50 -3.41
C LYS A 112 -6.99 -21.71 -2.65
N ASP A 113 -6.21 -22.38 -1.80
CA ASP A 113 -5.17 -21.70 -1.02
C ASP A 113 -4.00 -21.27 -1.92
N LEU A 114 -3.59 -22.10 -2.87
CA LEU A 114 -2.58 -21.74 -3.88
C LEU A 114 -3.03 -20.54 -4.74
N TRP A 115 -4.30 -20.49 -5.14
CA TRP A 115 -4.87 -19.36 -5.88
C TRP A 115 -4.68 -18.04 -5.12
N LYS A 116 -5.03 -18.03 -3.83
CA LYS A 116 -4.85 -16.86 -2.96
C LYS A 116 -3.39 -16.45 -2.83
N ILE A 117 -2.49 -17.42 -2.64
CA ILE A 117 -1.05 -17.16 -2.49
C ILE A 117 -0.47 -16.56 -3.78
N VAL A 118 -0.78 -17.15 -4.94
CA VAL A 118 -0.27 -16.67 -6.23
C VAL A 118 -0.74 -15.24 -6.47
N LEU A 119 -2.03 -14.94 -6.29
CA LEU A 119 -2.55 -13.59 -6.51
C LEU A 119 -2.00 -12.58 -5.51
N SER A 120 -1.97 -12.91 -4.21
CA SER A 120 -1.42 -12.01 -3.20
C SER A 120 0.09 -11.76 -3.39
N SER A 121 0.84 -12.76 -3.87
CA SER A 121 2.26 -12.60 -4.20
C SER A 121 2.46 -11.73 -5.43
N LEU A 122 1.66 -11.92 -6.50
CA LEU A 122 1.72 -11.04 -7.68
C LEU A 122 1.44 -9.60 -7.28
N GLU A 123 0.40 -9.38 -6.46
CA GLU A 123 0.03 -8.07 -5.94
C GLU A 123 1.17 -7.43 -5.15
N LYS A 124 1.71 -8.10 -4.11
CA LYS A 124 2.68 -7.51 -3.20
C LYS A 124 4.11 -7.45 -3.71
N THR A 125 4.46 -8.28 -4.69
CA THR A 125 5.84 -8.36 -5.22
C THR A 125 5.99 -7.61 -6.53
N ILE A 126 4.97 -7.65 -7.40
CA ILE A 126 5.04 -7.05 -8.73
C ILE A 126 4.25 -5.76 -8.77
N VAL A 127 2.99 -5.78 -8.34
CA VAL A 127 2.05 -4.66 -8.55
C VAL A 127 2.20 -3.58 -7.48
N LEU A 128 2.53 -3.93 -6.25
CA LEU A 128 2.68 -3.02 -5.12
C LEU A 128 3.91 -3.46 -4.31
N PRO A 129 5.12 -3.41 -4.90
CA PRO A 129 6.34 -3.85 -4.24
C PRO A 129 6.49 -3.11 -2.90
N GLN A 130 6.66 -3.88 -1.83
CA GLN A 130 6.98 -3.30 -0.52
C GLN A 130 8.37 -2.65 -0.59
N SER A 131 8.46 -1.39 -0.16
CA SER A 131 9.74 -0.73 0.08
C SER A 131 10.50 -1.54 1.12
N ASN A 132 11.58 -2.20 0.69
CA ASN A 132 12.56 -2.96 1.47
C ASN A 132 12.18 -3.24 2.94
N ASP A 133 11.71 -4.45 3.22
CA ASP A 133 12.33 -5.32 4.22
C ASP A 133 11.70 -6.73 4.17
N SER A 134 12.52 -7.75 4.40
CA SER A 134 12.17 -9.17 4.56
C SER A 134 11.90 -10.02 3.30
N LEU A 135 10.83 -9.79 2.51
CA LEU A 135 10.42 -10.82 1.52
C LEU A 135 11.25 -10.81 0.22
N GLY A 136 11.64 -9.62 -0.25
CA GLY A 136 12.47 -9.46 -1.46
C GLY A 136 13.89 -10.00 -1.29
N ALA A 137 14.46 -9.86 -0.09
CA ALA A 137 15.80 -10.35 0.25
C ALA A 137 15.85 -11.89 0.35
N GLN A 138 14.79 -12.53 0.85
CA GLN A 138 14.70 -13.99 0.92
C GLN A 138 14.54 -14.63 -0.46
N LEU A 139 13.76 -14.01 -1.35
CA LEU A 139 13.61 -14.49 -2.74
C LEU A 139 14.95 -14.37 -3.52
N LEU A 140 15.70 -13.29 -3.30
CA LEU A 140 17.05 -13.09 -3.85
C LEU A 140 18.07 -14.09 -3.32
N THR A 141 17.95 -14.49 -2.05
CA THR A 141 18.84 -15.49 -1.44
C THR A 141 18.55 -16.90 -1.96
N ALA A 142 17.28 -17.22 -2.22
CA ALA A 142 16.90 -18.48 -2.87
C ALA A 142 17.41 -18.59 -4.32
N ALA A 143 17.43 -17.47 -5.07
CA ALA A 143 17.97 -17.42 -6.43
C ALA A 143 19.50 -17.60 -6.48
N LYS A 144 20.24 -17.17 -5.45
CA LYS A 144 21.70 -17.41 -5.34
C LYS A 144 22.05 -18.89 -5.13
N GLY A 145 21.14 -19.72 -4.62
CA GLY A 145 21.34 -21.16 -4.41
C GLY A 145 21.17 -22.04 -5.65
N LEU A 146 20.81 -21.47 -6.80
CA LEU A 146 20.54 -22.18 -8.07
C LEU A 146 21.69 -22.11 -9.08
N SER A 147 22.89 -21.73 -8.63
CA SER A 147 24.09 -21.44 -9.44
C SER A 147 24.71 -22.63 -10.21
N ASN A 148 24.11 -23.82 -10.23
CA ASN A 148 24.64 -24.99 -10.97
C ASN A 148 23.98 -25.25 -12.33
N LEU A 149 22.97 -24.48 -12.75
CA LEU A 149 22.47 -24.53 -14.12
C LEU A 149 23.23 -23.53 -14.99
N LYS A 150 24.27 -24.02 -15.68
CA LYS A 150 24.98 -23.32 -16.76
C LYS A 150 24.02 -23.04 -17.93
N VAL A 151 23.19 -22.01 -17.81
CA VAL A 151 22.58 -21.32 -18.94
C VAL A 151 22.88 -19.83 -18.76
N THR A 152 23.95 -19.41 -19.44
CA THR A 152 24.27 -18.03 -19.82
C THR A 152 24.35 -17.01 -18.67
N GLN A 153 25.48 -17.08 -17.97
CA GLN A 153 25.98 -16.12 -16.99
C GLN A 153 26.40 -14.76 -17.61
N THR A 154 25.87 -14.39 -18.78
CA THR A 154 26.32 -13.20 -19.55
C THR A 154 25.23 -12.13 -19.75
N SER A 155 24.15 -12.15 -18.97
CA SER A 155 23.15 -11.06 -19.00
C SER A 155 22.47 -10.76 -17.65
N LEU A 156 22.99 -11.31 -16.56
CA LEU A 156 22.50 -11.05 -15.20
C LEU A 156 23.40 -10.11 -14.39
N GLN A 157 24.47 -9.61 -14.99
CA GLN A 157 25.27 -8.51 -14.46
C GLN A 157 24.77 -7.18 -15.04
N MET A 158 23.55 -6.78 -14.68
CA MET A 158 23.10 -5.40 -14.89
C MET A 158 22.59 -4.87 -13.55
N ASN A 159 23.47 -4.14 -12.86
CA ASN A 159 23.18 -3.16 -11.80
C ASN A 159 22.05 -3.52 -10.82
N ILE A 160 22.30 -4.47 -9.91
CA ILE A 160 21.58 -4.57 -8.63
C ILE A 160 22.52 -4.10 -7.51
N GLY A 161 22.96 -2.87 -7.64
CA GLY A 161 23.64 -2.10 -6.61
C GLY A 161 23.10 -0.68 -6.70
N GLY A 162 22.22 -0.29 -5.78
CA GLY A 162 21.68 1.06 -5.63
C GLY A 162 20.90 1.62 -6.84
N GLY A 163 19.58 1.77 -6.71
CA GLY A 163 18.81 2.63 -7.62
C GLY A 163 17.47 2.05 -8.07
N GLU A 164 16.41 2.71 -7.62
CA GLU A 164 15.09 2.84 -8.26
C GLU A 164 14.25 1.56 -8.49
N ALA A 165 13.14 1.47 -7.75
CA ALA A 165 12.07 0.52 -8.05
C ALA A 165 11.54 0.78 -9.47
N LYS A 166 11.88 -0.11 -10.41
CA LYS A 166 11.43 -0.04 -11.80
C LYS A 166 9.91 -0.08 -11.88
N THR A 167 9.36 1.00 -12.41
CA THR A 167 7.95 1.34 -12.51
C THR A 167 7.19 0.41 -13.46
N LEU A 168 5.99 -0.04 -13.09
CA LEU A 168 5.07 -0.74 -14.00
C LEU A 168 4.50 0.23 -15.05
N THR A 169 4.86 0.02 -16.32
CA THR A 169 4.32 0.81 -17.45
C THR A 169 2.87 0.41 -17.77
N PRO A 170 2.07 1.29 -18.41
CA PRO A 170 0.72 0.93 -18.88
C PRO A 170 0.71 -0.31 -19.80
N LYS A 171 1.76 -0.48 -20.62
CA LYS A 171 1.93 -1.68 -21.46
C LYS A 171 2.13 -2.95 -20.62
N GLN A 172 2.87 -2.86 -19.51
CA GLN A 172 3.06 -3.98 -18.59
C GLN A 172 1.78 -4.30 -17.79
N CYS A 173 0.92 -3.32 -17.52
CA CYS A 173 -0.41 -3.55 -16.92
C CYS A 173 -1.30 -4.41 -17.84
N ILE A 174 -1.37 -4.05 -19.13
CA ILE A 174 -2.12 -4.84 -20.15
C ILE A 174 -1.58 -6.26 -20.25
N ILE A 175 -0.25 -6.40 -20.25
CA ILE A 175 0.43 -7.70 -20.24
C ILE A 175 0.04 -8.51 -19.00
N MET A 176 0.01 -7.87 -17.83
CA MET A 176 -0.32 -8.52 -16.58
C MET A 176 -1.78 -8.96 -16.55
N ASP A 177 -2.72 -8.15 -17.05
CA ASP A 177 -4.12 -8.55 -17.22
C ASP A 177 -4.28 -9.77 -18.13
N ALA A 178 -3.54 -9.84 -19.24
CA ALA A 178 -3.52 -11.01 -20.12
C ALA A 178 -2.88 -12.24 -19.44
N GLY A 179 -1.86 -12.03 -18.61
CA GLY A 179 -1.24 -13.06 -17.77
C GLY A 179 -2.21 -13.63 -16.74
N LEU A 180 -3.02 -12.78 -16.12
CA LEU A 180 -4.06 -13.19 -15.17
C LEU A 180 -5.10 -14.11 -15.84
N GLU A 181 -5.48 -13.84 -17.09
CA GLU A 181 -6.37 -14.74 -17.84
C GLU A 181 -5.77 -16.13 -18.03
N SER A 182 -4.46 -16.21 -18.26
CA SER A 182 -3.75 -17.50 -18.37
C SER A 182 -3.70 -18.23 -17.03
N ILE A 183 -3.41 -17.53 -15.92
CA ILE A 183 -3.40 -18.11 -14.57
C ILE A 183 -4.79 -18.65 -14.22
N LYS A 184 -5.87 -17.91 -14.54
CA LYS A 184 -7.25 -18.39 -14.37
C LYS A 184 -7.50 -19.71 -15.12
N GLN A 185 -7.08 -19.79 -16.38
CA GLN A 185 -7.25 -21.00 -17.20
C GLN A 185 -6.51 -22.20 -16.59
N TYR A 186 -5.31 -21.99 -16.04
CA TYR A 186 -4.56 -23.05 -15.37
C TYR A 186 -5.26 -23.56 -14.10
N PHE A 187 -5.72 -22.67 -13.23
CA PHE A 187 -6.43 -23.08 -12.01
C PHE A 187 -7.82 -23.68 -12.31
N HIS A 188 -8.45 -23.30 -13.42
CA HIS A 188 -9.70 -23.91 -13.87
C HIS A 188 -9.48 -25.32 -14.43
N ALA A 189 -8.37 -25.55 -15.12
CA ALA A 189 -7.96 -26.84 -15.70
C ALA A 189 -9.09 -27.56 -16.47
N GLY A 190 -9.85 -26.82 -17.29
CA GLY A 190 -10.94 -27.37 -18.09
C GLY A 190 -12.09 -28.00 -17.29
N GLY A 191 -12.26 -27.60 -16.02
CA GLY A 191 -13.30 -28.11 -15.12
C GLY A 191 -12.81 -29.11 -14.06
N ASN A 192 -11.56 -29.57 -14.17
CA ASN A 192 -10.96 -30.49 -13.21
C ASN A 192 -10.37 -29.79 -11.97
N GLY A 193 -10.11 -28.49 -12.07
CA GLY A 193 -9.58 -27.67 -10.98
C GLY A 193 -10.66 -26.90 -10.22
N LEU A 194 -10.44 -25.59 -10.07
CA LEU A 194 -11.37 -24.68 -9.44
C LEU A 194 -12.56 -24.35 -10.34
N LYS A 195 -13.72 -24.12 -9.72
CA LYS A 195 -14.92 -23.65 -10.45
C LYS A 195 -14.63 -22.27 -11.03
N LYS A 196 -15.02 -22.05 -12.29
CA LYS A 196 -14.86 -20.76 -12.98
C LYS A 196 -15.44 -19.58 -12.17
N ALA A 197 -16.62 -19.76 -11.59
CA ALA A 197 -17.26 -18.76 -10.73
C ALA A 197 -16.44 -18.39 -9.48
N PHE A 198 -15.67 -19.34 -8.91
CA PHE A 198 -14.80 -19.05 -7.76
C PHE A 198 -13.60 -18.21 -8.18
N VAL A 199 -12.97 -18.59 -9.30
CA VAL A 199 -11.78 -17.93 -9.85
C VAL A 199 -12.09 -16.51 -10.33
N GLU A 200 -13.27 -16.30 -10.93
CA GLU A 200 -13.68 -14.98 -11.44
C GLU A 200 -14.16 -14.02 -10.34
N LYS A 201 -14.73 -14.53 -9.25
CA LYS A 201 -15.28 -13.72 -8.14
C LYS A 201 -14.39 -13.68 -6.90
N SER A 202 -13.16 -14.20 -6.98
CA SER A 202 -12.28 -14.23 -5.81
C SER A 202 -11.88 -12.80 -5.39
N PRO A 203 -11.90 -12.48 -4.08
CA PRO A 203 -11.56 -11.15 -3.59
C PRO A 203 -10.11 -10.77 -3.92
N GLU A 204 -9.18 -11.74 -3.94
CA GLU A 204 -7.77 -11.49 -4.27
C GLU A 204 -7.59 -11.03 -5.73
N LEU A 205 -8.40 -11.57 -6.66
CA LEU A 205 -8.38 -11.14 -8.07
C LEU A 205 -8.98 -9.75 -8.23
N ALA A 206 -10.04 -9.45 -7.49
CA ALA A 206 -10.66 -8.13 -7.48
C ALA A 206 -9.68 -7.08 -6.96
N SER A 207 -8.97 -7.36 -5.86
CA SER A 207 -7.92 -6.49 -5.31
C SER A 207 -6.81 -6.24 -6.32
N LEU A 208 -6.26 -7.30 -6.92
CA LEU A 208 -5.19 -7.19 -7.90
C LEU A 208 -5.59 -6.38 -9.15
N ARG A 209 -6.81 -6.59 -9.66
CA ARG A 209 -7.33 -5.81 -10.79
C ARG A 209 -7.59 -4.35 -10.42
N TYR A 210 -8.06 -4.10 -9.20
CA TYR A 210 -8.20 -2.74 -8.71
C TYR A 210 -6.84 -2.04 -8.65
N ALA A 211 -5.82 -2.67 -8.04
CA ALA A 211 -4.46 -2.14 -8.00
C ALA A 211 -3.89 -1.86 -9.40
N LEU A 212 -4.11 -2.78 -10.35
CA LEU A 212 -3.76 -2.59 -11.77
C LEU A 212 -4.46 -1.40 -12.42
N SER A 213 -5.75 -1.22 -12.15
CA SER A 213 -6.52 -0.11 -12.72
C SER A 213 -5.99 1.25 -12.26
N LEU A 214 -5.46 1.34 -11.04
CA LEU A 214 -4.90 2.57 -10.49
C LEU A 214 -3.61 3.02 -11.23
N TYR A 215 -2.87 2.11 -11.86
CA TYR A 215 -1.71 2.49 -12.69
C TYR A 215 -2.08 3.30 -13.93
N SER A 216 -3.31 3.14 -14.43
CA SER A 216 -3.82 3.90 -15.58
C SER A 216 -4.36 5.29 -15.21
N GLN A 217 -4.54 5.57 -13.91
CA GLN A 217 -5.11 6.83 -13.44
C GLN A 217 -4.10 7.98 -13.51
N SER A 218 -4.58 9.22 -13.70
CA SER A 218 -3.72 10.39 -13.63
C SER A 218 -3.23 10.64 -12.19
N THR A 219 -2.16 11.43 -12.03
CA THR A 219 -1.65 11.79 -10.70
C THR A 219 -2.69 12.57 -9.91
N ASP A 220 -3.42 13.47 -10.57
CA ASP A 220 -4.54 14.20 -9.97
C ASP A 220 -5.66 13.27 -9.49
N ALA A 221 -6.02 12.26 -10.28
CA ALA A 221 -7.05 11.29 -9.89
C ALA A 221 -6.62 10.47 -8.66
N LEU A 222 -5.35 10.04 -8.62
CA LEU A 222 -4.80 9.32 -7.47
C LEU A 222 -4.75 10.19 -6.21
N ILE A 223 -4.30 11.45 -6.32
CA ILE A 223 -4.29 12.40 -5.20
C ILE A 223 -5.72 12.68 -4.71
N LYS A 224 -6.67 12.87 -5.62
CA LYS A 224 -8.10 13.02 -5.27
C LYS A 224 -8.61 11.81 -4.50
N THR A 225 -8.35 10.59 -4.98
CA THR A 225 -8.71 9.36 -4.26
C THR A 225 -8.07 9.30 -2.88
N PHE A 226 -6.80 9.68 -2.75
CA PHE A 226 -6.14 9.75 -1.45
C PHE A 226 -6.87 10.71 -0.49
N VAL A 227 -7.03 11.97 -0.87
CA VAL A 227 -7.63 13.00 0.02
C VAL A 227 -9.05 12.61 0.42
N THR A 228 -9.85 12.12 -0.54
CA THR A 228 -11.25 11.74 -0.32
C THR A 228 -11.44 10.44 0.47
N THR A 229 -10.38 9.66 0.73
CA THR A 229 -10.45 8.43 1.53
C THR A 229 -9.71 8.55 2.86
N GLN A 230 -8.63 9.33 2.92
CA GLN A 230 -7.76 9.44 4.09
C GLN A 230 -8.23 10.50 5.08
N HIS A 231 -9.12 10.13 5.99
CA HIS A 231 -9.71 11.07 6.97
C HIS A 231 -9.06 11.05 8.36
N SER A 232 -8.30 10.00 8.67
CA SER A 232 -7.70 9.76 9.99
C SER A 232 -6.17 9.79 9.96
N GLN A 233 -5.61 10.72 9.18
CA GLN A 233 -4.17 10.76 8.86
C GLN A 233 -3.26 11.07 10.07
N VAL A 234 -3.75 11.84 11.04
CA VAL A 234 -2.97 12.23 12.23
C VAL A 234 -3.86 12.02 13.45
N HIS A 235 -3.31 11.42 14.51
CA HIS A 235 -4.04 11.09 15.74
C HIS A 235 -5.36 10.35 15.49
N ASP A 236 -5.39 9.45 14.50
CA ASP A 236 -6.58 8.71 14.07
C ASP A 236 -7.79 9.59 13.69
N GLY A 237 -7.52 10.85 13.30
CA GLY A 237 -8.55 11.85 12.97
C GLY A 237 -9.11 12.60 14.17
N MET A 238 -8.55 12.39 15.37
CA MET A 238 -8.99 13.04 16.59
C MET A 238 -8.26 14.36 16.87
N GLY A 239 -8.91 15.20 17.67
CA GLY A 239 -8.29 16.30 18.40
C GLY A 239 -8.17 17.64 17.68
N ILE A 240 -8.44 17.73 16.37
CA ILE A 240 -8.61 19.03 15.71
C ILE A 240 -9.90 19.69 16.21
N ARG A 241 -9.79 20.92 16.69
CA ARG A 241 -10.93 21.68 17.26
C ARG A 241 -11.13 22.94 16.46
N ILE A 242 -12.39 23.25 16.14
CA ILE A 242 -12.72 24.38 15.27
C ILE A 242 -13.60 25.37 16.03
N THR A 243 -13.19 26.64 16.01
CA THR A 243 -13.87 27.73 16.71
C THR A 243 -14.13 28.90 15.75
N GLY A 244 -15.10 29.77 16.08
CA GLY A 244 -15.50 30.86 15.19
C GLY A 244 -14.55 32.07 15.19
N SER A 245 -13.72 32.24 16.22
CA SER A 245 -12.76 33.35 16.29
C SER A 245 -11.59 33.02 17.22
N GLU A 246 -10.46 33.72 17.04
CA GLU A 246 -9.24 33.54 17.85
C GLU A 246 -9.49 33.79 19.35
N LYS A 247 -10.47 34.65 19.67
CA LYS A 247 -10.83 35.00 21.05
C LYS A 247 -11.51 33.86 21.79
N ILE A 248 -12.05 32.89 21.07
CA ILE A 248 -12.78 31.75 21.62
C ILE A 248 -11.81 30.57 21.69
N ARG A 249 -11.44 30.18 22.91
CA ARG A 249 -10.71 28.92 23.11
C ARG A 249 -11.66 27.72 22.95
N PRO A 250 -11.15 26.57 22.50
CA PRO A 250 -11.93 25.34 22.49
C PRO A 250 -12.45 25.03 23.90
N ASP A 251 -13.72 24.63 23.97
CA ASP A 251 -14.41 24.23 25.20
C ASP A 251 -13.83 22.94 25.80
N ARG A 252 -13.30 22.06 24.93
CA ARG A 252 -12.68 20.78 25.29
C ARG A 252 -11.19 20.77 24.95
N GLY A 253 -10.42 20.02 25.73
CA GLY A 253 -9.04 19.69 25.38
C GLY A 253 -8.97 18.84 24.10
N SER A 254 -7.78 18.67 23.53
CA SER A 254 -7.58 17.88 22.31
C SER A 254 -7.97 16.40 22.44
N GLY A 255 -8.06 15.86 23.67
CA GLY A 255 -8.27 14.43 23.90
C GLY A 255 -7.10 13.55 23.47
N ILE A 256 -5.99 14.17 23.03
CA ILE A 256 -4.77 13.48 22.61
C ILE A 256 -3.85 13.34 23.80
N GLU A 257 -3.42 12.12 24.09
CA GLU A 257 -2.40 11.88 25.09
C GLU A 257 -1.03 12.35 24.58
N LYS A 258 -0.36 13.20 25.37
CA LYS A 258 0.99 13.72 25.09
C LYS A 258 1.17 14.25 23.65
N PRO A 259 0.40 15.28 23.21
CA PRO A 259 0.61 15.87 21.90
C PRO A 259 2.03 16.47 21.80
N ILE A 260 2.59 16.51 20.60
CA ILE A 260 3.90 17.15 20.33
C ILE A 260 3.84 18.65 20.54
N GLY A 261 2.66 19.24 20.37
CA GLY A 261 2.40 20.67 20.42
C GLY A 261 1.11 20.93 19.66
N GLU A 262 0.75 22.19 19.51
CA GLU A 262 -0.48 22.58 18.81
C GLU A 262 -0.22 23.73 17.84
N ALA A 263 -0.61 23.55 16.58
CA ALA A 263 -0.63 24.62 15.58
C ALA A 263 -2.00 25.28 15.54
N VAL A 264 -2.03 26.61 15.53
CA VAL A 264 -3.26 27.41 15.48
C VAL A 264 -3.31 28.16 14.17
N LEU A 265 -4.37 27.92 13.40
CA LEU A 265 -4.56 28.45 12.06
C LEU A 265 -5.90 29.15 11.94
N GLN A 266 -5.94 30.28 11.25
CA GLN A 266 -7.18 30.85 10.74
C GLN A 266 -7.33 30.45 9.28
N ILE A 267 -8.49 29.93 8.91
CA ILE A 267 -8.82 29.55 7.53
C ILE A 267 -10.05 30.33 7.10
N ASP A 268 -9.88 31.16 6.07
CA ASP A 268 -10.96 31.93 5.45
C ASP A 268 -11.19 31.42 4.03
N THR A 269 -12.39 30.91 3.76
CA THR A 269 -12.77 30.39 2.45
C THR A 269 -13.51 31.47 1.66
N MET A 270 -12.95 31.85 0.51
CA MET A 270 -13.58 32.81 -0.40
C MET A 270 -14.32 32.08 -1.51
N VAL A 271 -15.64 32.24 -1.55
CA VAL A 271 -16.52 31.66 -2.58
C VAL A 271 -16.56 32.53 -3.87
N ALA A 272 -15.47 33.25 -4.16
CA ALA A 272 -15.38 34.11 -5.34
C ALA A 272 -15.22 33.29 -6.64
N LYS A 273 -15.24 33.98 -7.79
CA LYS A 273 -15.05 33.42 -9.14
C LYS A 273 -13.75 32.61 -9.26
N GLU A 274 -12.73 32.96 -8.47
CA GLU A 274 -11.54 32.15 -8.21
C GLU A 274 -11.66 31.55 -6.80
N ARG A 275 -11.80 30.23 -6.69
CA ARG A 275 -11.87 29.50 -5.41
C ARG A 275 -10.54 29.68 -4.68
N LYS A 276 -10.50 30.56 -3.68
CA LYS A 276 -9.31 30.91 -2.91
C LYS A 276 -9.49 30.58 -1.44
N VAL A 277 -8.43 30.10 -0.82
CA VAL A 277 -8.36 29.83 0.61
C VAL A 277 -7.24 30.65 1.19
N ASN A 278 -7.58 31.55 2.11
CA ASN A 278 -6.59 32.26 2.90
C ASN A 278 -6.33 31.47 4.17
N VAL A 279 -5.06 31.21 4.45
CA VAL A 279 -4.61 30.53 5.66
C VAL A 279 -3.67 31.47 6.39
N ARG A 280 -4.03 31.85 7.61
CA ARG A 280 -3.14 32.60 8.52
C ARG A 280 -2.59 31.65 9.57
N VAL A 281 -1.26 31.54 9.63
CA VAL A 281 -0.58 30.86 10.72
C VAL A 281 -0.51 31.83 11.90
N ILE A 282 -1.29 31.55 12.94
CA ILE A 282 -1.36 32.41 14.13
C ILE A 282 -0.18 32.10 15.03
N ALA A 283 -0.07 30.85 15.47
CA ALA A 283 0.95 30.41 16.40
C ALA A 283 1.17 28.89 16.35
N VAL A 284 2.28 28.46 16.95
CA VAL A 284 2.46 27.10 17.47
C VAL A 284 2.65 27.21 18.99
N ASN A 285 2.07 26.29 19.75
CA ASN A 285 2.06 26.31 21.21
C ASN A 285 2.60 25.00 21.78
N ASP A 286 3.28 25.12 22.91
CA ASP A 286 3.70 24.03 23.80
C ASP A 286 4.41 22.89 23.05
N MET A 287 5.30 23.29 22.13
CA MET A 287 6.10 22.34 21.38
C MET A 287 6.94 21.50 22.35
N LYS A 288 7.05 20.21 22.07
CA LYS A 288 7.95 19.27 22.72
C LYS A 288 8.99 18.92 21.68
N TRP A 289 10.16 19.50 21.80
CA TRP A 289 11.26 19.28 20.87
C TRP A 289 12.57 19.58 21.57
N GLN A 290 13.51 18.66 21.50
CA GLN A 290 14.86 18.87 22.02
C GLN A 290 15.86 18.79 20.88
N THR A 291 16.79 19.74 20.87
CA THR A 291 17.81 19.90 19.85
C THR A 291 19.13 20.27 20.50
N SER A 292 20.25 19.85 19.90
CA SER A 292 21.61 20.22 20.31
C SER A 292 21.90 21.72 20.20
N GLY A 293 21.15 22.44 19.36
CA GLY A 293 21.28 23.90 19.17
C GLY A 293 20.10 24.70 19.72
N MET A 294 19.92 25.93 19.22
CA MET A 294 18.72 26.71 19.48
C MET A 294 17.55 26.17 18.67
N PHE A 295 16.41 25.93 19.31
CA PHE A 295 15.18 25.56 18.60
C PHE A 295 14.67 26.75 17.80
N ARG A 296 14.53 26.60 16.47
CA ARG A 296 14.08 27.67 15.57
C ARG A 296 12.84 27.26 14.78
N PRO A 297 11.64 27.24 15.39
CA PRO A 297 10.45 26.80 14.69
C PRO A 297 10.07 27.73 13.53
N PHE A 298 9.67 27.11 12.44
CA PHE A 298 8.85 27.72 11.39
C PHE A 298 7.76 26.73 10.95
N VAL A 299 6.71 27.25 10.32
CA VAL A 299 5.59 26.44 9.84
C VAL A 299 5.64 26.40 8.32
N GLU A 300 5.66 25.19 7.77
CA GLU A 300 5.48 24.90 6.36
C GLU A 300 4.01 24.52 6.13
N LEU A 301 3.33 25.27 5.25
CA LEU A 301 1.98 24.99 4.81
C LEU A 301 2.00 24.45 3.39
N CYS A 302 1.39 23.29 3.18
CA CYS A 302 1.25 22.64 1.88
C CYS A 302 -0.22 22.37 1.57
N LEU A 303 -0.73 22.94 0.48
CA LEU A 303 -2.02 22.56 -0.08
C LEU A 303 -1.86 21.30 -0.93
N ILE A 304 -2.66 20.29 -0.64
CA ILE A 304 -2.64 19.00 -1.30
C ILE A 304 -4.02 18.75 -1.92
N GLY A 305 -4.02 18.34 -3.19
CA GLY A 305 -5.24 18.05 -3.94
C GLY A 305 -4.98 18.05 -5.46
N PRO A 306 -6.01 17.73 -6.26
CA PRO A 306 -5.89 17.62 -7.71
C PRO A 306 -5.77 18.99 -8.40
N PHE A 307 -5.16 19.04 -9.58
CA PHE A 307 -5.03 20.20 -10.47
C PHE A 307 -4.31 21.39 -9.83
N LEU A 308 -3.19 21.11 -9.15
CA LEU A 308 -2.33 22.12 -8.51
C LEU A 308 -0.95 22.24 -9.16
N ALA A 309 -0.69 21.58 -10.30
CA ALA A 309 0.63 21.55 -10.93
C ALA A 309 1.16 22.94 -11.34
N ASP A 310 0.25 23.81 -11.78
CA ASP A 310 0.51 25.19 -12.21
C ASP A 310 0.33 26.23 -11.09
N LYS A 311 0.09 25.77 -9.85
CA LYS A 311 -0.27 26.64 -8.72
C LYS A 311 0.74 26.58 -7.59
N LYS A 312 0.92 27.71 -6.91
CA LYS A 312 1.74 27.74 -5.69
C LYS A 312 1.03 26.99 -4.57
N ARG A 313 1.60 25.84 -4.20
CA ARG A 313 1.04 24.91 -3.20
C ARG A 313 1.77 24.89 -1.88
N LYS A 314 2.90 25.61 -1.76
CA LYS A 314 3.75 25.61 -0.56
C LYS A 314 4.10 27.01 -0.12
N PHE A 315 3.97 27.27 1.18
CA PHE A 315 4.41 28.48 1.86
C PHE A 315 5.11 28.15 3.17
N THR A 316 5.97 29.03 3.64
CA THR A 316 6.68 28.89 4.92
C THR A 316 6.62 30.21 5.66
N THR A 317 6.40 30.17 6.96
CA THR A 317 6.54 31.34 7.83
C THR A 317 8.00 31.70 8.03
N LYS A 318 8.27 32.90 8.55
CA LYS A 318 9.59 33.24 9.09
C LYS A 318 9.87 32.38 10.33
N SER A 319 11.11 31.94 10.49
CA SER A 319 11.52 31.22 11.70
C SER A 319 11.56 32.13 12.92
N LYS A 320 11.17 31.61 14.08
CA LYS A 320 11.34 32.29 15.38
C LYS A 320 12.50 31.66 16.14
N ASN A 321 13.26 32.45 16.88
CA ASN A 321 14.43 31.95 17.59
C ASN A 321 14.08 31.53 19.01
N ASN A 322 14.58 30.36 19.41
CA ASN A 322 14.55 29.81 20.76
C ASN A 322 13.17 29.87 21.42
N SER A 323 12.15 29.37 20.72
CA SER A 323 10.76 29.49 21.15
C SER A 323 10.02 28.18 21.00
N TRP A 324 9.40 27.69 22.08
CA TRP A 324 8.52 26.52 22.05
C TRP A 324 7.03 26.90 21.92
N SER A 325 6.73 28.20 22.03
CA SER A 325 5.41 28.78 21.77
C SER A 325 5.60 30.05 20.94
N ALA A 326 5.59 29.90 19.61
CA ALA A 326 5.95 30.95 18.66
C ALA A 326 4.72 31.53 17.97
N LYS A 327 4.58 32.87 17.99
CA LYS A 327 3.53 33.60 17.26
C LYS A 327 4.06 34.12 15.93
N PHE A 328 3.38 33.77 14.84
CA PHE A 328 3.76 34.14 13.46
C PHE A 328 2.87 35.26 12.94
N ASN A 329 1.55 35.10 13.01
CA ASN A 329 0.55 35.99 12.41
C ASN A 329 0.79 36.28 10.91
N GLU A 330 1.23 35.27 10.17
CA GLU A 330 1.54 35.37 8.74
C GLU A 330 0.40 34.75 7.91
N ALA A 331 -0.08 35.47 6.89
CA ALA A 331 -1.18 35.03 6.04
C ALA A 331 -0.71 34.66 4.63
N PHE A 332 -1.23 33.55 4.13
CA PHE A 332 -0.92 32.99 2.82
C PHE A 332 -2.21 32.71 2.07
N GLN A 333 -2.18 32.89 0.75
CA GLN A 333 -3.32 32.63 -0.11
C GLN A 333 -3.02 31.46 -1.03
N PHE A 334 -3.91 30.48 -1.03
CA PHE A 334 -3.92 29.37 -1.97
C PHE A 334 -5.05 29.52 -2.98
N VAL A 335 -4.77 29.11 -4.22
CA VAL A 335 -5.77 29.03 -5.29
C VAL A 335 -6.11 27.56 -5.50
N LEU A 336 -7.37 27.18 -5.28
CA LEU A 336 -7.82 25.79 -5.48
C LEU A 336 -7.95 25.48 -6.97
N GLY A 337 -7.86 24.20 -7.33
CA GLY A 337 -8.07 23.73 -8.70
C GLY A 337 -9.57 23.71 -9.09
N LYS A 338 -9.90 22.93 -10.12
CA LYS A 338 -11.26 22.86 -10.68
C LYS A 338 -12.24 22.06 -9.81
N GLU A 339 -11.72 21.24 -8.90
CA GLU A 339 -12.49 20.31 -8.07
C GLU A 339 -13.14 20.98 -6.87
N SER A 340 -14.07 20.28 -6.21
CA SER A 340 -14.69 20.77 -4.98
C SER A 340 -13.65 20.89 -3.85
N PRO A 341 -13.85 21.80 -2.87
CA PRO A 341 -12.98 21.91 -1.69
C PRO A 341 -12.76 20.57 -0.97
N ASP A 342 -13.71 19.64 -1.06
CA ASP A 342 -13.62 18.33 -0.40
C ASP A 342 -12.54 17.41 -0.97
N CYS A 343 -12.01 17.75 -2.14
CA CYS A 343 -10.88 17.06 -2.76
C CYS A 343 -9.53 17.63 -2.33
N TYR A 344 -9.50 18.56 -1.38
CA TYR A 344 -8.30 19.26 -0.93
C TYR A 344 -8.11 19.17 0.58
N GLU A 345 -6.85 19.14 0.99
CA GLU A 345 -6.44 19.17 2.39
C GLU A 345 -5.24 20.11 2.54
N LEU A 346 -5.10 20.67 3.75
CA LEU A 346 -3.97 21.49 4.14
C LEU A 346 -3.09 20.69 5.10
N GLN A 347 -1.87 20.37 4.68
CA GLN A 347 -0.85 19.79 5.53
C GLN A 347 -0.01 20.90 6.17
N VAL A 348 0.12 20.83 7.49
CA VAL A 348 0.78 21.83 8.33
C VAL A 348 1.94 21.11 9.00
N THR A 349 3.16 21.48 8.64
CA THR A 349 4.37 20.85 9.19
C THR A 349 5.19 21.89 9.94
N VAL A 350 5.35 21.70 11.25
CA VAL A 350 6.28 22.50 12.06
C VAL A 350 7.68 21.89 11.91
N LYS A 351 8.65 22.73 11.54
CA LYS A 351 10.04 22.33 11.32
C LYS A 351 10.98 23.17 12.18
N ASP A 352 12.09 22.57 12.57
CA ASP A 352 13.21 23.21 13.27
C ASP A 352 14.28 23.60 12.25
N TYR A 353 14.45 24.91 12.06
CA TYR A 353 15.43 25.44 11.10
C TYR A 353 16.86 25.13 11.56
N CYS A 354 17.62 24.46 10.70
CA CYS A 354 19.00 24.08 10.98
C CYS A 354 19.96 24.76 10.01
N PHE A 355 20.80 25.66 10.52
CA PHE A 355 21.85 26.27 9.69
C PHE A 355 22.86 25.21 9.25
N GLY A 356 23.08 25.08 7.93
CA GLY A 356 24.05 24.13 7.36
C GLY A 356 23.63 22.66 7.38
N ARG A 357 22.38 22.33 7.75
CA ARG A 357 21.80 20.98 7.67
C ARG A 357 20.39 21.06 7.06
N ALA A 358 19.80 19.90 6.78
CA ALA A 358 18.39 19.83 6.43
C ALA A 358 17.51 20.20 7.63
N ASP A 359 16.46 20.98 7.40
CA ASP A 359 15.46 21.31 8.42
C ASP A 359 14.78 20.03 8.93
N ARG A 360 14.56 19.95 10.24
CA ARG A 360 14.00 18.75 10.87
C ARG A 360 12.51 18.89 11.09
N VAL A 361 11.75 17.86 10.76
CA VAL A 361 10.31 17.80 11.03
C VAL A 361 10.11 17.63 12.53
N VAL A 362 9.38 18.56 13.15
CA VAL A 362 9.02 18.48 14.57
C VAL A 362 7.65 17.84 14.73
N GLY A 363 6.67 18.26 13.94
CA GLY A 363 5.33 17.68 14.01
C GLY A 363 4.48 18.09 12.82
N VAL A 364 3.45 17.29 12.55
CA VAL A 364 2.55 17.45 11.40
C VAL A 364 1.10 17.42 11.86
N ALA A 365 0.25 18.21 11.20
CA ALA A 365 -1.21 18.10 11.26
C ALA A 365 -1.78 18.20 9.85
N VAL A 366 -2.97 17.64 9.64
CA VAL A 366 -3.69 17.70 8.37
C VAL A 366 -5.10 18.20 8.62
N VAL A 367 -5.48 19.30 7.97
CA VAL A 367 -6.82 19.88 8.03
C VAL A 367 -7.52 19.60 6.70
N GLN A 368 -8.62 18.86 6.72
CA GLN A 368 -9.42 18.61 5.52
C GLN A 368 -10.23 19.86 5.18
N LEU A 369 -10.17 20.32 3.92
CA LEU A 369 -10.91 21.54 3.56
C LEU A 369 -12.42 21.31 3.59
N ARG A 370 -12.91 20.08 3.38
CA ARG A 370 -14.33 19.73 3.53
C ARG A 370 -14.90 20.13 4.91
N ASP A 371 -14.07 20.02 5.96
CA ASP A 371 -14.53 20.25 7.32
C ASP A 371 -14.66 21.76 7.61
N VAL A 372 -14.04 22.62 6.80
CA VAL A 372 -13.98 24.08 6.99
C VAL A 372 -14.60 24.87 5.83
N ALA A 373 -14.87 24.24 4.68
CA ALA A 373 -15.31 24.89 3.45
C ALA A 373 -16.59 25.72 3.66
N ASP A 374 -17.55 25.16 4.40
CA ASP A 374 -18.83 25.81 4.71
C ASP A 374 -18.71 26.95 5.72
N ARG A 375 -17.57 27.05 6.42
CA ARG A 375 -17.30 28.10 7.40
C ARG A 375 -16.53 29.22 6.73
N LYS A 376 -17.20 30.32 6.39
CA LYS A 376 -16.60 31.53 5.75
C LYS A 376 -15.23 31.93 6.35
N SER A 377 -15.11 31.84 7.67
CA SER A 377 -13.89 32.06 8.44
C SER A 377 -13.95 31.19 9.69
N CYS A 378 -12.86 30.49 10.01
CA CYS A 378 -12.78 29.69 11.23
C CYS A 378 -11.34 29.56 11.75
N MET A 379 -11.21 29.17 13.01
CA MET A 379 -9.94 28.91 13.68
C MET A 379 -9.79 27.42 13.94
N CYS A 380 -8.72 26.82 13.44
CA CYS A 380 -8.38 25.41 13.63
C CYS A 380 -7.25 25.26 14.65
N TRP A 381 -7.53 24.55 15.72
CA TRP A 381 -6.59 24.17 16.78
C TRP A 381 -6.15 22.74 16.52
N CYS A 382 -4.92 22.58 16.03
CA CYS A 382 -4.44 21.36 15.41
C CYS A 382 -3.34 20.71 16.26
N PRO A 383 -3.65 19.67 17.05
CA PRO A 383 -2.62 18.93 17.78
C PRO A 383 -1.68 18.24 16.77
N LEU A 384 -0.38 18.40 16.97
CA LEU A 384 0.64 17.89 16.07
C LEU A 384 0.96 16.44 16.40
N GLY A 385 1.09 15.61 15.36
CA GLY A 385 1.54 14.22 15.42
C GLY A 385 2.94 14.04 14.83
N PRO A 386 3.58 12.87 15.06
CA PRO A 386 4.95 12.62 14.64
C PRO A 386 5.09 12.29 13.14
N ARG A 387 4.00 11.85 12.51
CA ARG A 387 3.95 11.45 11.09
C ARG A 387 2.51 11.44 10.59
N VAL A 388 2.35 11.39 9.28
CA VAL A 388 1.08 11.03 8.63
C VAL A 388 0.97 9.51 8.54
N HIS A 389 -0.18 8.98 8.97
CA HIS A 389 -0.57 7.59 8.78
C HIS A 389 -1.51 7.48 7.59
N THR A 390 -1.48 6.33 6.92
CA THR A 390 -2.33 6.05 5.76
C THR A 390 -2.84 4.63 5.87
N ASP A 391 -4.09 4.41 5.46
CA ASP A 391 -4.68 3.08 5.38
C ASP A 391 -4.15 2.30 4.15
N GLU A 392 -4.71 1.11 3.90
CA GLU A 392 -4.31 0.28 2.76
C GLU A 392 -4.56 0.95 1.40
N THR A 393 -5.62 1.75 1.28
CA THR A 393 -5.93 2.52 0.06
C THR A 393 -4.93 3.64 -0.13
N GLY A 394 -4.65 4.43 0.91
CA GLY A 394 -3.66 5.49 0.90
C GLY A 394 -2.26 4.98 0.60
N MET A 395 -1.87 3.86 1.21
CA MET A 395 -0.60 3.17 0.94
C MET A 395 -0.49 2.70 -0.52
N THR A 396 -1.58 2.17 -1.08
CA THR A 396 -1.62 1.75 -2.48
C THR A 396 -1.39 2.94 -3.42
N VAL A 397 -2.10 4.05 -3.19
CA VAL A 397 -1.91 5.29 -3.95
C VAL A 397 -0.46 5.78 -3.84
N MET A 398 0.08 5.84 -2.62
CA MET A 398 1.46 6.27 -2.35
C MET A 398 2.50 5.42 -3.11
N ARG A 399 2.31 4.10 -3.17
CA ARG A 399 3.19 3.18 -3.90
C ARG A 399 3.13 3.36 -5.42
N ILE A 400 1.97 3.72 -5.96
CA ILE A 400 1.82 3.97 -7.39
C ILE A 400 2.42 5.33 -7.75
N LEU A 401 2.20 6.35 -6.91
CA LEU A 401 2.79 7.67 -7.11
C LEU A 401 4.32 7.66 -6.96
N SER A 402 4.88 6.84 -6.06
CA SER A 402 6.35 6.72 -5.92
C SER A 402 7.03 6.11 -7.15
N GLN A 403 6.25 5.45 -8.00
CA GLN A 403 6.67 4.92 -9.29
C GLN A 403 6.47 5.93 -10.45
N ARG A 404 6.32 7.22 -10.15
CA ARG A 404 6.26 8.29 -11.16
C ARG A 404 7.41 9.29 -10.94
N PRO A 405 8.68 8.88 -11.12
CA PRO A 405 9.82 9.73 -10.79
C PRO A 405 9.93 10.99 -11.67
N ALA A 406 9.35 10.96 -12.87
CA ALA A 406 9.29 12.11 -13.78
C ALA A 406 8.16 13.10 -13.45
N ASP A 407 7.26 12.76 -12.54
CA ASP A 407 6.15 13.62 -12.13
C ASP A 407 6.50 14.32 -10.80
N GLU A 408 6.84 15.60 -10.88
CA GLU A 408 7.22 16.41 -9.71
C GLU A 408 6.06 16.58 -8.71
N VAL A 409 4.80 16.50 -9.15
CA VAL A 409 3.64 16.52 -8.25
C VAL A 409 3.58 15.23 -7.44
N ALA A 410 3.72 14.08 -8.11
CA ALA A 410 3.76 12.78 -7.46
C ALA A 410 4.94 12.68 -6.48
N LYS A 411 6.14 13.10 -6.91
CA LYS A 411 7.36 13.07 -6.10
C LYS A 411 7.24 13.94 -4.84
N GLU A 412 6.74 15.17 -4.96
CA GLU A 412 6.53 16.03 -3.81
C GLU A 412 5.46 15.47 -2.86
N PHE A 413 4.35 14.97 -3.40
CA PHE A 413 3.29 14.34 -2.62
C PHE A 413 3.82 13.15 -1.79
N VAL A 414 4.54 12.23 -2.43
CA VAL A 414 5.14 11.06 -1.76
C VAL A 414 6.13 11.50 -0.68
N ARG A 415 6.95 12.51 -0.96
CA ARG A 415 7.89 13.09 0.01
C ARG A 415 7.17 13.66 1.23
N LEU A 416 6.14 14.50 1.02
CA LEU A 416 5.38 15.15 2.09
C LEU A 416 4.65 14.15 2.99
N LYS A 417 4.09 13.07 2.40
CA LYS A 417 3.36 12.04 3.16
C LYS A 417 4.28 11.02 3.82
N SER A 418 5.54 10.92 3.40
CA SER A 418 6.55 10.05 4.00
C SER A 418 7.47 10.77 5.00
N GLU A 419 7.28 12.07 5.24
CA GLU A 419 8.04 12.82 6.24
C GLU A 419 7.71 12.31 7.66
N ILE A 420 8.76 12.01 8.44
CA ILE A 420 8.64 11.49 9.81
C ILE A 420 9.49 12.37 10.74
N ARG A 421 8.95 12.70 11.91
CA ARG A 421 9.70 13.32 13.01
C ARG A 421 10.89 12.42 13.40
N PRO A 422 12.14 12.90 13.31
CA PRO A 422 13.30 12.10 13.68
C PRO A 422 13.39 11.92 15.21
N ALA A 423 14.19 10.96 15.65
CA ALA A 423 14.50 10.80 17.07
C ALA A 423 15.20 12.06 17.62
N GLU A 424 14.91 12.41 18.87
CA GLU A 424 15.53 13.56 19.53
C GLU A 424 17.02 13.30 19.78
N GLU A 425 17.86 14.32 19.57
CA GLU A 425 19.30 14.25 19.87
C GLU A 425 19.53 14.47 21.37
N GLY A 426 20.32 13.60 22.01
CA GLY A 426 20.88 13.82 23.36
C GLY A 426 20.10 13.20 24.53
N ARG A 427 19.97 11.87 24.54
CA ARG A 427 19.74 11.13 25.80
C ARG A 427 21.03 10.84 26.52
#